data_AF-A0A7C7CLY8-F1
#
_entry.id   AF-A0A7C7CLY8-F1
#
_cell.length_a   1.000
_cell.length_b   1.000
_cell.length_c   1.000
_cell.angle_alpha   90.00
_cell.angle_beta   90.00
_cell.angle_gamma   90.00
#
_symmetry.space_group_name_H-M   'P 1'
#
loop_
_entity.id
_entity.type
_entity.pdbx_description
1 polymer ?
#
loop_
_entity_poly.entity_id
_entity_poly.type
_entity_poly.pdbx_seq_one_letter_code
_entity_poly.pdbx_strand_id
1 'polypeptide(L)'
;PRYTAQLDFAKRYIEKDDLIDTVHMIYEVVPPVLKSIGKIKNPWPNVDAHSGALLVHYGMEEYDFYTVLFGVSRALGVLAQLTWDRALGLPIERPSSTTTELIKQKLQIA
;
A
#
# COMPACT_ATOMS: atom_id res chain seq x y z
N PRO A 1 1.28 8.12 7.50
CA PRO A 1 2.51 7.92 8.32
C PRO A 1 3.66 7.21 7.58
N ARG A 2 3.42 6.07 6.91
CA ARG A 2 4.51 5.35 6.19
C ARG A 2 5.13 6.17 5.05
N TYR A 3 4.31 6.91 4.31
CA TYR A 3 4.77 7.92 3.35
C TYR A 3 5.67 8.97 4.02
N THR A 4 5.21 9.55 5.14
CA THR A 4 5.94 10.57 5.90
C THR A 4 7.31 10.07 6.36
N ALA A 5 7.41 8.82 6.82
CA ALA A 5 8.69 8.25 7.22
C ALA A 5 9.70 8.17 6.06
N GLN A 6 9.23 7.87 4.84
CA GLN A 6 10.07 7.85 3.63
C GLN A 6 10.43 9.26 3.15
N LEU A 7 9.49 10.20 3.25
CA LEU A 7 9.72 11.63 3.02
C LEU A 7 10.81 12.18 3.95
N ASP A 8 10.71 11.91 5.26
CA ASP A 8 11.67 12.37 6.25
C ASP A 8 13.05 11.74 6.05
N PHE A 9 13.09 10.46 5.65
CA PHE A 9 14.33 9.80 5.24
C PHE A 9 14.97 10.49 4.04
N ALA A 10 14.20 10.74 2.97
CA ALA A 10 14.68 11.42 1.77
C ALA A 10 15.25 12.81 2.11
N LYS A 11 14.50 13.62 2.84
CA LYS A 11 14.91 14.98 3.26
C LYS A 11 16.20 15.00 4.08
N ARG A 12 16.52 13.91 4.79
CA ARG A 12 17.70 13.83 5.66
C ARG A 12 18.96 13.36 4.95
N TYR A 13 18.81 12.47 3.97
CA TYR A 13 19.95 11.75 3.38
C TYR A 13 20.16 12.01 1.90
N ILE A 14 19.20 12.63 1.22
CA ILE A 14 19.23 12.85 -0.22
C ILE A 14 19.06 14.35 -0.47
N GLU A 15 20.13 15.00 -0.94
CA GLU A 15 20.16 16.44 -1.13
C GLU A 15 19.50 16.88 -2.45
N LYS A 16 19.78 16.17 -3.55
CA LYS A 16 19.27 16.49 -4.88
C LYS A 16 19.05 15.22 -5.69
N ASP A 17 17.81 15.01 -6.10
CA ASP A 17 17.40 13.91 -6.97
C ASP A 17 16.11 14.30 -7.68
N ASP A 18 16.14 14.37 -9.01
CA ASP A 18 15.04 14.91 -9.82
C ASP A 18 13.73 14.11 -9.64
N LEU A 19 13.83 12.80 -9.42
CA LEU A 19 12.67 11.93 -9.24
C LEU A 19 12.05 12.14 -7.84
N ILE A 20 12.87 12.17 -6.80
CA ILE A 20 12.42 12.40 -5.42
C ILE A 20 11.85 13.82 -5.28
N ASP A 21 12.49 14.82 -5.87
CA ASP A 21 12.01 16.20 -5.87
C ASP A 21 10.64 16.31 -6.58
N THR A 22 10.45 15.55 -7.67
CA THR A 22 9.14 15.44 -8.32
C THR A 22 8.09 14.84 -7.40
N VAL A 23 8.42 13.77 -6.65
CA VAL A 23 7.51 13.17 -5.65
C VAL A 23 7.14 14.16 -4.54
N HIS A 24 8.10 14.98 -4.09
CA HIS A 24 7.85 16.03 -3.08
C HIS A 24 6.90 17.12 -3.62
N MET A 25 7.13 17.58 -4.85
CA MET A 25 6.25 18.55 -5.50
C MET A 25 4.83 18.01 -5.66
N ILE A 26 4.68 16.74 -6.05
CA ILE A 26 3.37 16.08 -6.15
C ILE A 26 2.65 16.11 -4.80
N TYR A 27 3.35 15.84 -3.69
CA TYR A 27 2.76 15.86 -2.35
C TYR A 27 2.26 17.24 -1.93
N GLU A 28 2.92 18.32 -2.37
CA GLU A 28 2.50 19.68 -2.05
C GLU A 28 1.33 20.14 -2.94
N VAL A 29 1.38 19.82 -4.24
CA VAL A 29 0.43 20.37 -5.23
C VAL A 29 -0.83 19.54 -5.38
N VAL A 30 -0.74 18.20 -5.37
CA VAL A 30 -1.86 17.33 -5.73
C VAL A 30 -2.97 17.28 -4.68
N PRO A 31 -2.70 17.17 -3.36
CA PRO A 31 -3.78 17.05 -2.38
C PRO A 31 -4.77 18.24 -2.38
N PRO A 32 -4.35 19.51 -2.47
CA PRO A 32 -5.26 20.64 -2.65
C PRO A 32 -6.15 20.53 -3.91
N VAL A 33 -5.57 20.12 -5.04
CA VAL A 33 -6.31 19.91 -6.30
C VAL A 33 -7.34 18.79 -6.15
N LEU A 34 -6.97 17.67 -5.55
CA LEU A 34 -7.90 16.56 -5.33
C LEU A 34 -9.05 16.94 -4.40
N LYS A 35 -8.81 17.80 -3.41
CA LYS A 35 -9.86 18.33 -2.52
C LYS A 35 -10.87 19.18 -3.28
N SER A 36 -10.45 19.98 -4.26
CA SER A 36 -11.35 20.87 -5.00
C SER A 36 -12.31 20.14 -5.95
N ILE A 37 -11.96 18.93 -6.40
CA ILE A 37 -12.77 18.11 -7.32
C ILE A 37 -14.04 17.55 -6.64
N GLY A 38 -14.07 17.45 -5.31
CA GLY A 38 -15.24 17.00 -4.54
C GLY A 38 -15.61 15.50 -4.68
N LYS A 39 -14.97 14.75 -5.59
CA LYS A 39 -15.17 13.29 -5.76
C LYS A 39 -14.22 12.44 -4.92
N ILE A 40 -13.11 13.02 -4.45
CA ILE A 40 -12.05 12.27 -3.77
C ILE A 40 -12.26 12.33 -2.26
N LYS A 41 -12.52 11.16 -1.66
CA LYS A 41 -12.77 11.05 -0.22
C LYS A 41 -11.53 11.32 0.64
N ASN A 42 -10.37 10.84 0.22
CA ASN A 42 -9.10 11.07 0.90
C ASN A 42 -8.01 11.42 -0.13
N PRO A 43 -7.50 12.66 -0.12
CA PRO A 43 -6.59 13.17 -1.14
C PRO A 43 -5.10 12.91 -0.83
N TRP A 44 -4.80 12.18 0.25
CA TRP A 44 -3.43 12.00 0.74
C TRP A 44 -2.77 10.73 0.19
N PRO A 45 -1.44 10.74 -0.04
CA PRO A 45 -0.72 9.59 -0.57
C PRO A 45 -0.55 8.48 0.46
N ASN A 46 -0.26 7.28 -0.05
CA ASN A 46 0.15 6.12 0.73
C ASN A 46 1.66 5.85 0.55
N VAL A 47 2.18 4.76 1.12
CA VAL A 47 3.62 4.43 1.09
C VAL A 47 4.17 4.18 -0.33
N ASP A 48 3.31 3.70 -1.23
CA ASP A 48 3.72 3.28 -2.57
C ASP A 48 4.01 4.48 -3.47
N ALA A 49 3.54 5.67 -3.08
CA ALA A 49 3.81 6.93 -3.77
C ALA A 49 5.22 7.51 -3.53
N HIS A 50 6.05 6.91 -2.66
CA HIS A 50 7.40 7.42 -2.35
C HIS A 50 8.47 6.34 -2.49
N SER A 51 8.21 5.13 -1.97
CA SER A 51 9.18 4.03 -1.90
C SER A 51 9.94 3.72 -3.19
N GLY A 52 9.27 3.78 -4.36
CA GLY A 52 9.93 3.51 -5.64
C GLY A 52 11.03 4.52 -5.98
N ALA A 53 10.83 5.81 -5.69
CA ALA A 53 11.82 6.85 -5.95
C ALA A 53 13.08 6.66 -5.08
N LEU A 54 12.90 6.22 -3.83
CA LEU A 54 14.02 5.87 -2.95
C LEU A 54 14.82 4.69 -3.49
N LEU A 55 14.16 3.65 -3.99
CA LEU A 55 14.84 2.47 -4.54
C LEU A 55 15.68 2.83 -5.78
N VAL A 56 15.10 3.60 -6.70
CA VAL A 56 15.79 4.08 -7.91
C VAL A 56 17.00 4.94 -7.55
N HIS A 57 16.86 5.86 -6.60
CA HIS A 57 17.97 6.71 -6.16
C HIS A 57 19.21 5.92 -5.72
N TYR A 58 19.02 4.76 -5.09
CA TYR A 58 20.12 3.88 -4.66
C TYR A 58 20.51 2.82 -5.69
N GLY A 59 20.04 2.93 -6.95
CA GLY A 59 20.44 2.07 -8.06
C GLY A 59 19.67 0.75 -8.18
N MET A 60 18.53 0.61 -7.50
CA MET A 60 17.62 -0.52 -7.72
C MET A 60 16.59 -0.08 -8.76
N GLU A 61 16.79 -0.45 -10.02
CA GLU A 61 15.94 -0.05 -11.16
C GLU A 61 15.13 -1.23 -11.73
N GLU A 62 15.27 -2.42 -11.14
CA GLU A 62 14.53 -3.63 -11.51
C GLU A 62 13.11 -3.59 -10.90
N TYR A 63 12.23 -2.79 -11.51
CA TYR A 63 10.86 -2.57 -11.01
C TYR A 63 10.08 -3.86 -10.71
N ASP A 64 10.25 -4.89 -11.54
CA ASP A 64 9.61 -6.20 -11.36
C ASP A 64 10.06 -6.91 -10.05
N PHE A 65 11.23 -6.54 -9.52
CA PHE A 65 11.79 -7.09 -8.28
C PHE A 65 11.22 -6.43 -7.01
N TYR A 66 10.58 -5.26 -7.10
CA TYR A 66 10.12 -4.51 -5.91
C TYR A 66 9.14 -5.30 -5.04
N THR A 67 8.31 -6.14 -5.67
CA THR A 67 7.36 -7.00 -4.94
C THR A 67 8.07 -8.04 -4.08
N VAL A 68 9.30 -8.46 -4.43
CA VAL A 68 10.11 -9.36 -3.61
C VAL A 68 10.50 -8.68 -2.30
N LEU A 69 10.97 -7.42 -2.35
CA LEU A 69 11.28 -6.63 -1.15
C LEU A 69 10.05 -6.47 -0.26
N PHE A 70 8.89 -6.23 -0.87
CA PHE A 70 7.63 -6.17 -0.13
C PHE A 70 7.30 -7.51 0.54
N GLY A 71 7.44 -8.63 -0.16
CA GLY A 71 7.23 -9.97 0.39
C GLY A 71 8.11 -10.26 1.62
N VAL A 72 9.40 -9.95 1.52
CA VAL A 72 10.36 -10.12 2.63
C VAL A 72 9.96 -9.27 3.84
N SER A 73 9.62 -8.01 3.64
CA SER A 73 9.13 -7.12 4.71
C SER A 73 7.85 -7.64 5.35
N ARG A 74 6.88 -8.10 4.53
CA ARG A 74 5.57 -8.58 5.00
C ARG A 74 5.67 -9.89 5.79
N ALA A 75 6.67 -10.72 5.51
CA ALA A 75 6.91 -11.98 6.21
C ALA A 75 6.97 -11.79 7.74
N LEU A 76 7.58 -10.69 8.21
CA LEU A 76 7.69 -10.38 9.64
C LEU A 76 6.33 -10.31 10.34
N GLY A 77 5.35 -9.66 9.71
CA GLY A 77 4.01 -9.51 10.29
C GLY A 77 3.18 -10.79 10.20
N VAL A 78 3.14 -11.42 9.02
CA VAL A 78 2.27 -12.58 8.79
C VAL A 78 2.74 -13.82 9.53
N LEU A 79 4.06 -14.02 9.68
CA LEU A 79 4.61 -15.16 10.43
C LEU A 79 4.49 -14.96 11.95
N ALA A 80 4.58 -13.71 12.44
CA ALA A 80 4.29 -13.41 13.83
C ALA A 80 2.82 -13.70 14.17
N GLN A 81 1.88 -13.28 13.31
CA GLN A 81 0.46 -13.61 13.48
C GLN A 81 0.23 -15.13 13.40
N LEU A 82 0.84 -15.80 12.42
CA LEU A 82 0.71 -17.24 12.25
C LEU A 82 1.16 -18.01 13.50
N THR A 83 2.22 -17.56 14.17
CA THR A 83 2.70 -18.13 15.44
C THR A 83 1.61 -18.05 16.51
N TRP A 84 0.95 -16.89 16.64
CA TRP A 84 -0.16 -16.70 17.57
C TRP A 84 -1.40 -17.51 17.19
N ASP A 85 -1.72 -17.62 15.90
CA ASP A 85 -2.86 -18.41 15.46
C ASP A 85 -2.71 -19.90 15.88
N ARG A 86 -1.48 -20.42 15.89
CA ARG A 86 -1.19 -21.77 16.40
C ARG A 86 -1.26 -21.83 17.90
N ALA A 87 -0.65 -20.86 18.60
CA ALA A 87 -0.67 -20.80 20.07
C ALA A 87 -2.10 -20.72 20.63
N LEU A 88 -3.00 -20.01 19.95
CA LEU A 88 -4.41 -19.86 20.33
C LEU A 88 -5.33 -20.98 19.80
N GLY A 89 -4.80 -21.90 18.99
CA GLY A 89 -5.59 -22.99 18.42
C GLY A 89 -6.73 -22.53 17.49
N LEU A 90 -6.52 -21.46 16.71
CA LEU A 90 -7.56 -20.95 15.81
C LEU A 90 -7.95 -22.01 14.76
N PRO A 91 -9.26 -22.20 14.48
CA PRO A 91 -9.74 -23.24 13.57
C PRO A 91 -9.48 -22.87 12.09
N ILE A 92 -9.80 -23.81 11.20
CA ILE A 92 -9.77 -23.56 9.75
C ILE A 92 -10.73 -22.43 9.35
N GLU A 93 -10.25 -21.48 8.56
CA GLU A 93 -11.10 -20.48 7.91
C GLU A 93 -11.89 -21.17 6.77
N ARG A 94 -13.23 -21.21 6.88
CA ARG A 94 -14.11 -21.89 5.91
C ARG A 94 -15.36 -21.06 5.60
N PRO A 95 -15.26 -19.98 4.81
CA PRO A 95 -16.41 -19.20 4.38
C PRO A 95 -17.26 -19.98 3.36
N SER A 96 -18.57 -19.73 3.35
CA SER A 96 -19.47 -20.30 2.33
C SER A 96 -19.45 -19.47 1.06
N SER A 97 -19.23 -20.12 -0.08
CA SER A 97 -19.40 -19.49 -1.41
C SER A 97 -20.87 -19.43 -1.81
N THR A 98 -21.23 -18.45 -2.63
CA THR A 98 -22.55 -18.35 -3.26
C THR A 98 -22.39 -17.85 -4.70
N THR A 99 -23.43 -18.00 -5.52
CA THR A 99 -23.48 -17.46 -6.88
C THR A 99 -24.53 -16.34 -6.95
N THR A 100 -24.44 -15.49 -7.97
CA THR A 100 -25.47 -14.48 -8.22
C THR A 100 -26.87 -15.11 -8.35
N GLU A 101 -26.97 -16.27 -8.99
CA GLU A 101 -28.21 -17.04 -9.14
C GLU A 101 -28.78 -17.46 -7.77
N LEU A 102 -27.95 -18.03 -6.89
CA LEU A 102 -28.37 -18.41 -5.54
C LEU A 102 -28.80 -17.20 -4.71
N ILE A 103 -28.13 -16.06 -4.89
CA ILE A 103 -28.54 -14.80 -4.23
C ILE A 103 -29.90 -14.33 -4.76
N LYS A 104 -30.11 -14.34 -6.08
CA LYS A 104 -31.38 -13.98 -6.72
C LYS A 104 -32.53 -14.86 -6.23
N GLN A 105 -32.32 -16.18 -6.22
CA GLN A 105 -33.28 -17.14 -5.69
C GLN A 105 -33.60 -16.87 -4.22
N LYS A 106 -32.57 -16.60 -3.39
CA LYS A 106 -32.75 -16.27 -1.97
C LYS A 106 -33.52 -14.97 -1.74
N LEU A 107 -33.31 -13.97 -2.62
CA LEU A 107 -33.99 -12.68 -2.56
C LEU A 107 -35.32 -12.65 -3.33
N GLN A 108 -35.69 -13.74 -3.99
CA GLN A 108 -36.89 -13.84 -4.84
C GLN A 108 -36.91 -12.78 -5.97
N ILE A 109 -35.73 -12.46 -6.49
CA ILE A 109 -35.54 -11.52 -7.60
C ILE A 109 -35.33 -12.35 -8.88
N ALA A 110 -36.13 -12.08 -9.91
CA ALA A 110 -36.02 -12.73 -11.22
C ALA A 110 -34.65 -12.46 -11.91
#